data_AF-A0A3L7VDE7-F1
#
_entry.id   AF-A0A3L7VDE7-F1
#
_cell.length_a   1.000
_cell.length_b   1.000
_cell.length_c   1.000
_cell.angle_alpha   90.00
_cell.angle_beta   90.00
_cell.angle_gamma   90.00
#
_symmetry.space_group_name_H-M   'P 1'
#
loop_
_entity.id
_entity.type
_entity.pdbx_description
1 polymer ?
#
loop_
_entity_poly.entity_id
_entity_poly.type
_entity_poly.pdbx_seq_one_letter_code
_entity_poly.pdbx_strand_id
1 'polypeptide(L)'
;MPRRQTVSAIGVASLFLALAATSAAVEPSARPEKVARVFVLAGQSNMEGQAVVDLAGRDYNDGKGTLTALMRHPDNAARLAWLRDADGTWRTRDDVFVRYAREDEPLLAGPLGIGYAVYGGTHHFGAELAFGKIVGGFFAARGEPVLLVKTAWGGKSLFADFRPPSAGATTDAEGRAVPAPGPYYTRMVAEVKKALAAVPEIVPGATRGELAGFVWWHGWNDGVDPERAVPAYGDNLAALLRDVRRDLDSPELPVVIGELTGPWIDAPEEWEALRRSQRLVAERGEFRDHARFVGTRTFVRAPEDSPNPGHGHHEFGNAETYLLVGEALGRGMVSLLSGDPVAPTPPYAHGPIPDDAAVPGQPAGRSEIGFEGFRILVDDRLLPGGPEETLGREALEFLRAKLVDIRIVMLPDRLARLREVPIVVDLSCGDLGPMQYHPSADWLAEHGYPRSLVRCVHLPRAADVATKRNVAEQPWVILHELAHAYHDRVLGFDDPRVLAAWKAFKAGGKGDKALLYDGSRVRHYGLTDQKEFFAEMTEAFFGANDFAPFNRAELKAGFPELHALLEEIWGGGR
;
A
#
# COMPACT_ATOMS: atom_id res chain seq x y z
N MET A 1 -29.59 49.24 114.61
CA MET A 1 -30.80 49.96 114.16
C MET A 1 -30.38 51.08 113.21
N PRO A 2 -31.17 51.54 112.23
CA PRO A 2 -31.90 50.82 111.18
C PRO A 2 -31.55 51.33 109.74
N ARG A 3 -31.99 50.52 108.77
CA ARG A 3 -32.33 50.71 107.35
C ARG A 3 -32.42 52.09 106.64
N ARG A 4 -32.14 51.97 105.32
CA ARG A 4 -32.70 52.65 104.11
C ARG A 4 -32.01 53.99 103.74
N GLN A 5 -31.65 54.30 102.49
CA GLN A 5 -32.40 54.19 101.22
C GLN A 5 -31.47 54.25 99.97
N THR A 6 -32.02 53.79 98.85
CA THR A 6 -31.62 53.79 97.42
C THR A 6 -31.08 55.11 96.83
N VAL A 7 -30.23 55.04 95.78
CA VAL A 7 -30.43 55.63 94.42
C VAL A 7 -29.37 55.06 93.42
N SER A 8 -29.82 54.78 92.19
CA SER A 8 -29.10 54.29 91.01
C SER A 8 -28.01 55.21 90.44
N ALA A 9 -27.01 54.62 89.77
CA ALA A 9 -26.28 55.26 88.69
C ALA A 9 -26.03 54.26 87.54
N ILE A 10 -26.40 54.72 86.35
CA ILE A 10 -26.42 54.04 85.05
C ILE A 10 -25.00 53.99 84.47
N GLY A 11 -24.55 52.80 84.06
CA GLY A 11 -23.33 52.59 83.28
C GLY A 11 -23.67 52.16 81.85
N VAL A 12 -23.19 52.93 80.88
CA VAL A 12 -23.31 52.70 79.43
C VAL A 12 -22.41 51.52 79.03
N ALA A 13 -22.98 50.51 78.38
CA ALA A 13 -22.24 49.44 77.71
C ALA A 13 -22.56 49.45 76.21
N SER A 14 -21.55 49.78 75.41
CA SER A 14 -21.60 49.78 73.95
C SER A 14 -21.69 48.34 73.41
N LEU A 15 -22.71 48.10 72.58
CA LEU A 15 -22.98 46.83 71.91
C LEU A 15 -22.10 46.72 70.65
N PHE A 16 -21.06 45.88 70.68
CA PHE A 16 -20.39 45.41 69.47
C PHE A 16 -21.12 44.17 68.93
N LEU A 17 -21.84 44.36 67.82
CA LEU A 17 -22.48 43.27 67.08
C LEU A 17 -21.40 42.59 66.22
N ALA A 18 -20.90 41.43 66.66
CA ALA A 18 -20.02 40.59 65.85
C ALA A 18 -20.87 39.84 64.81
N LEU A 19 -20.76 40.26 63.55
CA LEU A 19 -21.32 39.55 62.41
C LEU A 19 -20.45 38.31 62.14
N ALA A 20 -20.86 37.16 62.64
CA ALA A 20 -20.25 35.88 62.29
C ALA A 20 -20.66 35.51 60.85
N ALA A 21 -19.81 35.82 59.88
CA ALA A 21 -19.93 35.30 58.53
C ALA A 21 -19.59 33.80 58.55
N THR A 22 -20.61 32.95 58.53
CA THR A 22 -20.43 31.53 58.20
C THR A 22 -20.03 31.43 56.74
N SER A 23 -18.72 31.38 56.49
CA SER A 23 -18.15 30.85 55.25
C SER A 23 -18.55 29.39 55.15
N ALA A 24 -19.59 29.10 54.37
CA ALA A 24 -19.81 27.76 53.88
C ALA A 24 -18.59 27.43 53.00
N ALA A 25 -17.68 26.60 53.53
CA ALA A 25 -16.63 26.01 52.74
C ALA A 25 -17.29 25.23 51.61
N VAL A 26 -17.25 25.80 50.40
CA VAL A 26 -17.57 25.08 49.18
C VAL A 26 -16.54 23.96 49.10
N GLU A 27 -16.96 22.73 49.37
CA GLU A 27 -16.12 21.56 49.08
C GLU A 27 -15.63 21.68 47.63
N PRO A 28 -14.34 21.44 47.35
CA PRO A 28 -13.88 21.43 45.98
C PRO A 28 -14.68 20.35 45.25
N SER A 29 -15.57 20.79 44.35
CA SER A 29 -16.27 19.94 43.39
C SER A 29 -15.26 18.89 42.90
N ALA A 30 -15.47 17.63 43.26
CA ALA A 30 -14.65 16.52 42.80
C ALA A 30 -14.52 16.67 41.28
N ARG A 31 -13.29 16.79 40.78
CA ARG A 31 -13.08 16.91 39.32
C ARG A 31 -13.80 15.72 38.68
N PRO A 32 -14.62 15.94 37.64
CA PRO A 32 -15.34 14.87 36.99
C PRO A 32 -14.36 13.75 36.64
N GLU A 33 -14.76 12.53 36.96
CA GLU A 33 -13.91 11.36 36.80
C GLU A 33 -13.55 11.19 35.31
N LYS A 34 -12.26 11.27 34.99
CA LYS A 34 -11.76 11.12 33.62
C LYS A 34 -11.31 9.68 33.42
N VAL A 35 -12.04 8.95 32.58
CA VAL A 35 -11.76 7.54 32.27
C VAL A 35 -10.97 7.47 30.97
N ALA A 36 -9.83 6.78 30.97
CA ALA A 36 -9.08 6.51 29.75
C ALA A 36 -9.60 5.24 29.06
N ARG A 37 -9.74 5.27 27.73
CA ARG A 37 -10.10 4.10 26.92
C ARG A 37 -8.85 3.31 26.58
N VAL A 38 -8.80 2.05 27.01
CA VAL A 38 -7.61 1.20 26.90
C VAL A 38 -7.80 0.20 25.77
N PHE A 39 -6.88 0.20 24.81
CA PHE A 39 -6.85 -0.75 23.70
C PHE A 39 -5.60 -1.63 23.80
N VAL A 40 -5.78 -2.94 23.65
CA VAL A 40 -4.66 -3.88 23.60
C VAL A 40 -4.28 -4.14 22.16
N LEU A 41 -3.02 -3.91 21.81
CA LEU A 41 -2.43 -4.23 20.53
C LEU A 41 -1.54 -5.47 20.72
N ALA A 42 -2.10 -6.65 20.45
CA ALA A 42 -1.47 -7.94 20.67
C ALA A 42 -1.03 -8.59 19.36
N GLY A 43 0.11 -9.28 19.40
CA GLY A 43 0.63 -9.95 18.22
C GLY A 43 2.08 -10.40 18.34
N GLN A 44 2.72 -10.61 17.19
CA GLN A 44 4.13 -10.99 17.10
C GLN A 44 4.96 -9.84 16.50
N SER A 45 6.05 -10.15 15.81
CA SER A 45 7.04 -9.20 15.32
C SER A 45 6.49 -8.02 14.51
N ASN A 46 5.45 -8.24 13.71
CA ASN A 46 4.84 -7.16 12.93
C ASN A 46 4.05 -6.20 13.83
N MET A 47 3.38 -6.70 14.88
CA MET A 47 2.78 -5.82 15.88
C MET A 47 3.83 -5.13 16.78
N GLU A 48 5.05 -5.67 16.90
CA GLU A 48 6.14 -4.97 17.61
C GLU A 48 6.52 -3.65 16.90
N GLY A 49 6.41 -3.62 15.58
CA GLY A 49 6.70 -2.45 14.74
C GLY A 49 8.08 -2.54 14.08
N GLN A 50 8.07 -2.74 12.77
CA GLN A 50 9.26 -2.93 11.93
C GLN A 50 9.36 -1.87 10.83
N ALA A 51 8.37 -0.98 10.73
CA ALA A 51 8.35 0.03 9.68
C ALA A 51 9.44 1.07 9.87
N VAL A 52 10.21 1.33 8.81
CA VAL A 52 11.34 2.24 8.85
C VAL A 52 10.88 3.68 8.65
N VAL A 53 11.36 4.58 9.50
CA VAL A 53 11.02 6.00 9.49
C VAL A 53 11.87 6.76 8.47
N ASP A 54 13.19 6.70 8.63
CA ASP A 54 14.13 7.60 7.95
C ASP A 54 15.51 6.99 7.62
N LEU A 55 15.72 5.70 7.92
CA LEU A 55 16.99 5.04 7.62
C LEU A 55 17.15 4.84 6.10
N ALA A 56 18.35 5.11 5.60
CA ALA A 56 18.66 5.11 4.18
C ALA A 56 20.07 4.52 3.91
N GLY A 57 20.47 4.49 2.64
CA GLY A 57 21.69 3.86 2.16
C GLY A 57 21.50 2.39 1.79
N ARG A 58 22.59 1.73 1.42
CA ARG A 58 22.57 0.37 0.86
C ARG A 58 21.81 -0.65 1.71
N ASP A 59 21.94 -0.56 3.04
CA ASP A 59 21.32 -1.51 3.97
C ASP A 59 19.79 -1.30 4.13
N TYR A 60 19.27 -0.16 3.66
CA TYR A 60 17.85 0.22 3.71
C TYR A 60 17.31 0.61 2.33
N ASN A 61 17.85 0.00 1.26
CA ASN A 61 17.42 0.20 -0.12
C ASN A 61 17.32 1.69 -0.51
N ASP A 62 18.34 2.46 -0.12
CA ASP A 62 18.46 3.91 -0.35
C ASP A 62 17.28 4.73 0.20
N GLY A 63 16.57 4.20 1.20
CA GLY A 63 15.44 4.83 1.88
C GLY A 63 14.10 4.65 1.16
N LYS A 64 14.02 3.79 0.14
CA LYS A 64 12.75 3.43 -0.52
C LYS A 64 11.75 2.86 0.49
N GLY A 65 10.48 3.23 0.36
CA GLY A 65 9.40 2.72 1.23
C GLY A 65 9.47 3.15 2.70
N THR A 66 10.37 4.07 3.06
CA THR A 66 10.41 4.67 4.40
C THR A 66 9.30 5.70 4.59
N LEU A 67 8.99 6.05 5.86
CA LEU A 67 7.99 7.08 6.15
C LEU A 67 8.39 8.43 5.55
N THR A 68 9.66 8.81 5.66
CA THR A 68 10.16 10.05 5.07
C THR A 68 10.06 10.07 3.54
N ALA A 69 10.32 8.96 2.86
CA ALA A 69 10.10 8.84 1.41
C ALA A 69 8.62 9.02 1.07
N LEU A 70 7.72 8.36 1.79
CA LEU A 70 6.27 8.48 1.59
C LEU A 70 5.76 9.92 1.78
N MET A 71 6.31 10.64 2.76
CA MET A 71 5.96 12.03 3.08
C MET A 71 6.42 13.04 2.03
N ARG A 72 7.45 12.73 1.25
CA ARG A 72 7.92 13.62 0.19
C ARG A 72 6.94 13.68 -0.99
N HIS A 73 6.12 12.65 -1.20
CA HIS A 73 5.13 12.65 -2.27
C HIS A 73 4.00 13.66 -1.95
N PRO A 74 3.72 14.68 -2.79
CA PRO A 74 2.81 15.77 -2.45
C PRO A 74 1.37 15.30 -2.24
N ASP A 75 0.92 14.29 -2.98
CA ASP A 75 -0.41 13.69 -2.79
C ASP A 75 -0.58 13.04 -1.40
N ASN A 76 0.52 12.73 -0.71
CA ASN A 76 0.50 12.23 0.65
C ASN A 76 0.61 13.33 1.71
N ALA A 77 1.05 14.55 1.33
CA ALA A 77 1.40 15.62 2.27
C ALA A 77 0.23 15.93 3.23
N ALA A 78 -0.98 16.12 2.70
CA ALA A 78 -2.16 16.40 3.53
C ALA A 78 -2.50 15.24 4.48
N ARG A 79 -2.38 13.98 4.03
CA ARG A 79 -2.70 12.78 4.83
C ARG A 79 -1.67 12.50 5.93
N LEU A 80 -0.43 12.96 5.75
CA LEU A 80 0.70 12.74 6.65
C LEU A 80 1.10 13.99 7.44
N ALA A 81 0.51 15.16 7.17
CA ALA A 81 0.81 16.43 7.85
C ALA A 81 0.69 16.34 9.39
N TRP A 82 -0.22 15.50 9.88
CA TRP A 82 -0.42 15.27 11.32
C TRP A 82 0.79 14.66 12.03
N LEU A 83 1.76 14.10 11.31
CA LEU A 83 2.97 13.50 11.89
C LEU A 83 4.07 14.52 12.22
N ARG A 84 3.94 15.77 11.76
CA ARG A 84 4.96 16.80 11.96
C ARG A 84 4.42 18.03 12.68
N ASP A 85 5.28 18.63 13.48
CA ASP A 85 5.06 19.97 14.00
C ASP A 85 5.52 21.03 13.00
N ALA A 86 5.16 22.30 13.26
CA ALA A 86 5.46 23.41 12.36
C ALA A 86 6.98 23.64 12.19
N ASP A 87 7.78 23.22 13.16
CA ASP A 87 9.25 23.26 13.12
C ASP A 87 9.88 22.04 12.40
N GLY A 88 9.06 21.13 11.88
CA GLY A 88 9.49 19.93 11.18
C GLY A 88 9.88 18.76 12.09
N THR A 89 9.74 18.88 13.41
CA THR A 89 9.96 17.74 14.32
C THR A 89 8.81 16.73 14.27
N TRP A 90 9.05 15.50 14.74
CA TRP A 90 8.01 14.47 14.81
C TRP A 90 7.01 14.82 15.91
N ARG A 91 5.75 15.00 15.51
CA ARG A 91 4.67 15.36 16.43
C ARG A 91 4.36 14.19 17.35
N THR A 92 4.06 14.51 18.60
CA THR A 92 3.41 13.59 19.54
C THR A 92 1.96 14.04 19.82
N ARG A 93 1.09 13.09 20.15
CA ARG A 93 -0.29 13.36 20.56
C ARG A 93 -0.41 13.32 22.08
N ASP A 94 -1.07 14.30 22.66
CA ASP A 94 -1.32 14.42 24.09
C ASP A 94 -2.68 13.83 24.54
N ASP A 95 -3.48 13.34 23.60
CA ASP A 95 -4.76 12.67 23.83
C ASP A 95 -4.69 11.14 23.69
N VAL A 96 -3.57 10.61 23.18
CA VAL A 96 -3.33 9.17 23.03
C VAL A 96 -1.97 8.83 23.61
N PHE A 97 -1.90 7.77 24.40
CA PHE A 97 -0.70 7.30 25.07
C PHE A 97 -0.40 5.86 24.67
N VAL A 98 0.87 5.46 24.75
CA VAL A 98 1.31 4.09 24.48
C VAL A 98 2.07 3.57 25.69
N ARG A 99 1.88 2.29 25.98
CA ARG A 99 2.69 1.50 26.90
C ARG A 99 3.13 0.22 26.21
N TYR A 100 4.43 -0.03 26.12
CA TYR A 100 5.00 -1.22 25.50
C TYR A 100 6.11 -1.84 26.36
N ALA A 101 5.82 -3.01 26.92
CA ALA A 101 6.76 -3.82 27.70
C ALA A 101 7.47 -4.85 26.80
N ARG A 102 8.58 -4.41 26.19
CA ARG A 102 9.45 -5.22 25.33
C ARG A 102 10.13 -6.36 26.12
N GLU A 103 10.59 -7.39 25.42
CA GLU A 103 11.35 -8.48 26.03
C GLU A 103 12.72 -7.99 26.49
N ASP A 104 13.05 -8.19 27.77
CA ASP A 104 14.35 -7.87 28.38
C ASP A 104 14.86 -6.44 28.12
N GLU A 105 13.94 -5.51 27.89
CA GLU A 105 14.20 -4.15 27.43
C GLU A 105 13.45 -3.13 28.30
N PRO A 106 13.92 -1.87 28.41
CA PRO A 106 13.22 -0.84 29.15
C PRO A 106 11.79 -0.61 28.63
N LEU A 107 10.87 -0.36 29.58
CA LEU A 107 9.49 0.00 29.30
C LEU A 107 9.44 1.29 28.47
N LEU A 108 8.70 1.25 27.36
CA LEU A 108 8.34 2.45 26.61
C LEU A 108 6.96 2.90 27.06
N ALA A 109 6.83 4.12 27.58
CA ALA A 109 5.55 4.68 27.99
C ALA A 109 5.51 6.20 27.77
N GLY A 110 4.42 6.71 27.20
CA GLY A 110 4.28 8.14 26.94
C GLY A 110 3.23 8.49 25.88
N PRO A 111 3.19 9.76 25.43
CA PRO A 111 2.29 10.20 24.37
C PRO A 111 2.59 9.49 23.04
N LEU A 112 1.54 9.26 22.23
CA LEU A 112 1.65 8.59 20.93
C LEU A 112 2.53 9.41 19.99
N GLY A 113 3.49 8.74 19.37
CA GLY A 113 4.39 9.28 18.37
C GLY A 113 5.22 8.15 17.77
N ILE A 114 6.28 8.51 17.06
CA ILE A 114 7.26 7.54 16.57
C ILE A 114 8.15 7.08 17.75
N GLY A 115 8.56 5.81 17.72
CA GLY A 115 9.50 5.24 18.70
C GLY A 115 8.92 4.22 19.67
N TYR A 116 7.71 3.71 19.41
CA TYR A 116 7.14 2.57 20.14
C TYR A 116 7.31 1.24 19.39
N ALA A 117 8.39 1.12 18.61
CA ALA A 117 8.78 -0.09 17.88
C ALA A 117 9.51 -1.10 18.78
N VAL A 118 9.86 -2.28 18.23
CA VAL A 118 10.74 -3.25 18.92
C VAL A 118 12.12 -2.64 19.20
N TYR A 119 12.55 -1.74 18.32
CA TYR A 119 13.81 -1.02 18.42
C TYR A 119 13.65 0.21 19.30
N GLY A 120 14.67 0.53 20.11
CA GLY A 120 14.74 1.82 20.79
C GLY A 120 14.96 2.98 19.80
N GLY A 121 14.69 4.21 20.24
CA GLY A 121 14.86 5.42 19.42
C GLY A 121 13.67 5.72 18.50
N THR A 122 13.86 6.60 17.52
CA THR A 122 12.77 7.16 16.68
C THR A 122 12.91 6.81 15.19
N HIS A 123 13.58 5.70 14.89
CA HIS A 123 13.82 5.25 13.51
C HIS A 123 12.82 4.21 13.01
N HIS A 124 11.97 3.70 13.91
CA HIS A 124 10.97 2.71 13.56
C HIS A 124 9.63 2.99 14.26
N PHE A 125 8.57 2.45 13.69
CA PHE A 125 7.22 2.47 14.25
C PHE A 125 6.45 1.20 13.88
N GLY A 126 5.28 1.01 14.47
CA GLY A 126 4.37 -0.07 14.13
C GLY A 126 2.95 0.41 13.82
N ALA A 127 2.03 -0.55 13.72
CA ALA A 127 0.62 -0.27 13.46
C ALA A 127 -0.03 0.62 14.52
N GLU A 128 0.57 0.74 15.72
CA GLU A 128 0.06 1.61 16.80
C GLU A 128 -0.06 3.07 16.38
N LEU A 129 0.84 3.55 15.50
CA LEU A 129 0.88 4.96 15.11
C LEU A 129 -0.40 5.37 14.37
N ALA A 130 -0.75 4.62 13.32
CA ALA A 130 -1.96 4.86 12.54
C ALA A 130 -3.23 4.40 13.26
N PHE A 131 -3.19 3.28 14.01
CA PHE A 131 -4.31 2.85 14.84
C PHE A 131 -4.69 3.93 15.85
N GLY A 132 -3.70 4.45 16.59
CA GLY A 132 -3.86 5.49 17.61
C GLY A 132 -4.41 6.79 17.04
N LYS A 133 -4.00 7.19 15.83
CA LYS A 133 -4.59 8.33 15.12
C LYS A 133 -6.11 8.17 14.94
N ILE A 134 -6.55 6.99 14.48
CA ILE A 134 -7.96 6.72 14.19
C ILE A 134 -8.78 6.66 15.49
N VAL A 135 -8.40 5.84 16.46
CA VAL A 135 -9.17 5.69 17.71
C VAL A 135 -9.11 6.96 18.58
N GLY A 136 -7.95 7.63 18.62
CA GLY A 136 -7.80 8.91 19.30
C GLY A 136 -8.76 9.97 18.73
N GLY A 137 -8.82 10.08 17.40
CA GLY A 137 -9.78 10.99 16.75
C GLY A 137 -11.25 10.68 17.09
N PHE A 138 -11.61 9.41 17.23
CA PHE A 138 -12.96 8.98 17.60
C PHE A 138 -13.34 9.32 19.05
N PHE A 139 -12.39 9.34 19.98
CA PHE A 139 -12.62 9.67 21.39
C PHE A 139 -12.35 11.14 21.74
N ALA A 140 -11.54 11.85 20.95
CA ALA A 140 -11.24 13.26 21.15
C ALA A 140 -12.50 14.14 21.22
N ALA A 141 -13.52 13.85 20.40
CA ALA A 141 -14.80 14.55 20.43
C ALA A 141 -15.55 14.44 21.78
N ARG A 142 -15.22 13.43 22.59
CA ARG A 142 -15.77 13.19 23.93
C ARG A 142 -14.81 13.59 25.05
N GLY A 143 -13.60 14.06 24.73
CA GLY A 143 -12.56 14.39 25.72
C GLY A 143 -12.03 13.17 26.48
N GLU A 144 -12.24 11.96 25.96
CA GLU A 144 -11.79 10.70 26.56
C GLU A 144 -10.38 10.37 26.04
N PRO A 145 -9.33 10.33 26.90
CA PRO A 145 -7.99 10.00 26.46
C PRO A 145 -7.87 8.50 26.17
N VAL A 146 -6.93 8.13 25.32
CA VAL A 146 -6.70 6.73 24.91
C VAL A 146 -5.37 6.22 25.44
N LEU A 147 -5.31 4.97 25.90
CA LEU A 147 -4.08 4.24 26.18
C LEU A 147 -3.99 3.00 25.29
N LEU A 148 -2.92 2.90 24.51
CA LEU A 148 -2.57 1.73 23.71
C LEU A 148 -1.58 0.86 24.50
N VAL A 149 -1.93 -0.40 24.72
CA VAL A 149 -1.10 -1.36 25.43
C VAL A 149 -0.56 -2.38 24.43
N LYS A 150 0.71 -2.27 24.08
CA LYS A 150 1.36 -3.23 23.18
C LYS A 150 1.78 -4.48 23.95
N THR A 151 1.28 -5.62 23.51
CA THR A 151 1.62 -6.96 24.00
C THR A 151 2.09 -7.80 22.82
N ALA A 152 3.22 -7.37 22.26
CA ALA A 152 3.77 -7.93 21.04
C ALA A 152 5.21 -8.39 21.28
N TRP A 153 5.49 -9.64 20.90
CA TRP A 153 6.80 -10.26 21.06
C TRP A 153 7.12 -11.14 19.84
N GLY A 154 8.28 -10.93 19.22
CA GLY A 154 8.72 -11.61 18.00
C GLY A 154 8.96 -13.10 18.19
N GLY A 155 8.73 -13.87 17.12
CA GLY A 155 9.02 -15.32 17.10
C GLY A 155 8.09 -16.20 17.94
N LYS A 156 6.90 -15.69 18.30
CA LYS A 156 5.93 -16.40 19.16
C LYS A 156 4.75 -16.91 18.34
N SER A 157 4.31 -18.13 18.61
CA SER A 157 3.15 -18.78 17.98
C SER A 157 1.89 -18.69 18.84
N LEU A 158 0.71 -18.77 18.23
CA LEU A 158 -0.55 -19.03 18.93
C LEU A 158 -0.67 -20.50 19.34
N PHE A 159 -0.02 -21.40 18.60
CA PHE A 159 0.05 -22.82 18.92
C PHE A 159 0.69 -23.11 20.28
N ALA A 160 1.76 -22.41 20.67
CA ALA A 160 2.48 -22.70 21.92
C ALA A 160 2.59 -21.49 22.87
N ASP A 161 3.02 -20.33 22.38
CA ASP A 161 3.44 -19.21 23.22
C ASP A 161 2.24 -18.40 23.75
N PHE A 162 1.37 -18.00 22.83
CA PHE A 162 0.09 -17.34 23.12
C PHE A 162 -1.05 -18.34 23.32
N ARG A 163 -0.74 -19.63 23.49
CA ARG A 163 -1.74 -20.68 23.62
C ARG A 163 -2.70 -20.36 24.79
N PRO A 164 -4.01 -20.24 24.55
CA PRO A 164 -4.96 -19.80 25.57
C PRO A 164 -5.33 -20.96 26.52
N PRO A 165 -5.71 -20.68 27.79
CA PRO A 165 -6.01 -21.69 28.82
C PRO A 165 -7.03 -22.76 28.41
N SER A 166 -8.03 -22.41 27.60
CA SER A 166 -9.10 -23.30 27.14
C SER A 166 -8.80 -24.00 25.82
N ALA A 167 -7.60 -23.82 25.25
CA ALA A 167 -7.16 -24.60 24.11
C ALA A 167 -7.09 -26.09 24.49
N GLY A 168 -7.63 -26.96 23.63
CA GLY A 168 -7.61 -28.41 23.85
C GLY A 168 -6.19 -28.98 23.94
N ALA A 169 -6.10 -30.25 24.35
CA ALA A 169 -4.81 -30.95 24.39
C ALA A 169 -4.20 -31.06 22.97
N THR A 170 -2.88 -30.87 22.85
CA THR A 170 -2.12 -31.12 21.63
C THR A 170 -0.68 -31.51 21.95
N THR A 171 0.08 -31.92 20.94
CA THR A 171 1.50 -32.24 21.03
C THR A 171 2.34 -31.52 19.99
N ASP A 172 3.62 -31.30 20.29
CA ASP A 172 4.62 -30.80 19.34
C ASP A 172 5.11 -31.89 18.36
N ALA A 173 6.12 -31.56 17.55
CA ALA A 173 6.69 -32.48 16.57
C ALA A 173 7.32 -33.74 17.19
N GLU A 174 7.77 -33.66 18.45
CA GLU A 174 8.35 -34.78 19.19
C GLU A 174 7.30 -35.55 20.02
N GLY A 175 6.01 -35.21 19.89
CA GLY A 175 4.93 -35.85 20.63
C GLY A 175 4.82 -35.41 22.09
N ARG A 176 5.49 -34.32 22.49
CA ARG A 176 5.42 -33.77 23.84
C ARG A 176 4.21 -32.86 23.96
N ALA A 177 3.53 -32.89 25.09
CA ALA A 177 2.36 -32.05 25.33
C ALA A 177 2.73 -30.56 25.28
N VAL A 178 1.94 -29.76 24.55
CA VAL A 178 2.11 -28.30 24.51
C VAL A 178 1.24 -27.68 25.60
N PRO A 179 1.83 -26.98 26.58
CA PRO A 179 1.09 -26.48 27.74
C PRO A 179 0.14 -25.33 27.37
N ALA A 180 -1.01 -25.29 28.06
CA ALA A 180 -1.95 -24.17 28.07
C ALA A 180 -2.23 -23.76 29.54
N PRO A 181 -2.18 -22.46 29.90
CA PRO A 181 -1.79 -21.35 29.05
C PRO A 181 -0.31 -21.37 28.67
N GLY A 182 -0.02 -20.86 27.48
CA GLY A 182 1.32 -20.54 27.05
C GLY A 182 1.92 -19.38 27.86
N PRO A 183 3.26 -19.28 27.93
CA PRO A 183 3.93 -18.26 28.73
C PRO A 183 3.62 -16.83 28.28
N TYR A 184 3.44 -16.59 26.98
CA TYR A 184 3.15 -15.26 26.44
C TYR A 184 1.67 -14.88 26.52
N TYR A 185 0.75 -15.86 26.54
CA TYR A 185 -0.63 -15.59 26.96
C TYR A 185 -0.67 -15.05 28.39
N THR A 186 0.00 -15.75 29.31
CA THR A 186 0.06 -15.38 30.73
C THR A 186 0.71 -14.00 30.90
N ARG A 187 1.80 -13.75 30.18
CA ARG A 187 2.48 -12.44 30.16
C ARG A 187 1.59 -11.33 29.60
N MET A 188 0.88 -11.57 28.49
CA MET A 188 -0.05 -10.61 27.90
C MET A 188 -1.11 -10.17 28.91
N VAL A 189 -1.83 -11.12 29.52
CA VAL A 189 -2.86 -10.80 30.52
C VAL A 189 -2.28 -10.03 31.71
N ALA A 190 -1.10 -10.41 32.19
CA ALA A 190 -0.42 -9.72 33.27
C ALA A 190 -0.04 -8.27 32.90
N GLU A 191 0.52 -8.05 31.70
CA GLU A 191 0.90 -6.72 31.22
C GLU A 191 -0.32 -5.82 30.98
N VAL A 192 -1.43 -6.36 30.50
CA VAL A 192 -2.69 -5.59 30.36
C VAL A 192 -3.21 -5.16 31.73
N LYS A 193 -3.22 -6.05 32.73
CA LYS A 193 -3.64 -5.72 34.10
C LYS A 193 -2.74 -4.66 34.74
N LYS A 194 -1.43 -4.75 34.55
CA LYS A 194 -0.48 -3.71 34.98
C LYS A 194 -0.75 -2.38 34.29
N ALA A 195 -1.02 -2.40 32.98
CA ALA A 195 -1.31 -1.18 32.23
C ALA A 195 -2.60 -0.50 32.73
N LEU A 196 -3.67 -1.26 32.98
CA LEU A 196 -4.92 -0.75 33.54
C LEU A 196 -4.69 -0.09 34.91
N ALA A 197 -3.89 -0.71 35.77
CA ALA A 197 -3.54 -0.15 37.08
C ALA A 197 -2.67 1.12 36.98
N ALA A 198 -1.80 1.21 35.98
CA ALA A 198 -0.89 2.33 35.76
C ALA A 198 -1.51 3.52 35.00
N VAL A 199 -2.79 3.46 34.61
CA VAL A 199 -3.46 4.54 33.87
C VAL A 199 -3.32 5.91 34.54
N PRO A 200 -3.52 6.07 35.88
CA PRO A 200 -3.37 7.37 36.52
C PRO A 200 -1.96 7.96 36.46
N GLU A 201 -0.95 7.11 36.28
CA GLU A 201 0.45 7.51 36.15
C GLU A 201 0.80 7.87 34.70
N ILE A 202 0.26 7.13 33.74
CA ILE A 202 0.61 7.25 32.31
C ILE A 202 -0.21 8.32 31.59
N VAL A 203 -1.50 8.45 31.94
CA VAL A 203 -2.47 9.27 31.22
C VAL A 203 -2.84 10.49 32.07
N PRO A 204 -2.33 11.69 31.76
CA PRO A 204 -2.57 12.89 32.54
C PRO A 204 -4.05 13.19 32.78
N GLY A 205 -4.39 13.26 34.07
CA GLY A 205 -5.72 13.58 34.55
C GLY A 205 -6.71 12.43 34.52
N ALA A 206 -6.38 11.25 33.98
CA ALA A 206 -7.24 10.08 34.08
C ALA A 206 -7.13 9.46 35.48
N THR A 207 -8.25 9.01 36.04
CA THR A 207 -8.30 8.37 37.37
C THR A 207 -8.37 6.85 37.28
N ARG A 208 -8.80 6.32 36.15
CA ARG A 208 -8.85 4.88 35.85
C ARG A 208 -8.88 4.64 34.34
N GLY A 209 -8.53 3.42 33.93
CA GLY A 209 -8.73 2.95 32.56
C GLY A 209 -9.90 1.99 32.45
N GLU A 210 -10.55 1.99 31.29
CA GLU A 210 -11.57 1.02 30.92
C GLU A 210 -11.15 0.33 29.61
N LEU A 211 -11.16 -0.99 29.61
CA LEU A 211 -10.80 -1.79 28.44
C LEU A 211 -11.87 -1.61 27.35
N ALA A 212 -11.48 -1.06 26.21
CA ALA A 212 -12.37 -0.66 25.12
C ALA A 212 -12.21 -1.51 23.86
N GLY A 213 -11.11 -2.26 23.72
CA GLY A 213 -10.94 -3.17 22.60
C GLY A 213 -9.62 -3.95 22.61
N PHE A 214 -9.60 -5.03 21.84
CA PHE A 214 -8.44 -5.89 21.63
C PHE A 214 -8.17 -6.04 20.13
N VAL A 215 -6.92 -5.92 19.74
CA VAL A 215 -6.47 -6.06 18.35
C VAL A 215 -5.47 -7.21 18.30
N TRP A 216 -5.71 -8.14 17.38
CA TRP A 216 -4.86 -9.30 17.14
C TRP A 216 -4.28 -9.23 15.72
N TRP A 217 -2.97 -9.03 15.61
CA TRP A 217 -2.25 -9.09 14.33
C TRP A 217 -1.07 -10.03 14.46
N HIS A 218 -1.27 -11.27 13.97
CA HIS A 218 -0.39 -12.40 14.26
C HIS A 218 -0.57 -13.50 13.21
N GLY A 219 0.37 -14.43 13.13
CA GLY A 219 0.14 -15.71 12.45
C GLY A 219 1.35 -16.27 11.72
N TRP A 220 2.43 -15.49 11.57
CA TRP A 220 3.62 -15.94 10.83
C TRP A 220 4.22 -17.23 11.40
N ASN A 221 4.44 -17.26 12.72
CA ASN A 221 5.06 -18.41 13.39
C ASN A 221 4.16 -19.65 13.44
N ASP A 222 2.84 -19.50 13.25
CA ASP A 222 1.94 -20.64 13.05
C ASP A 222 1.96 -21.07 11.58
N GLY A 223 2.07 -20.13 10.64
CA GLY A 223 2.17 -20.39 9.20
C GLY A 223 3.41 -21.19 8.79
N VAL A 224 4.51 -21.10 9.56
CA VAL A 224 5.72 -21.93 9.31
C VAL A 224 5.58 -23.38 9.75
N ASP A 225 4.52 -23.75 10.48
CA ASP A 225 4.20 -25.14 10.85
C ASP A 225 2.82 -25.54 10.28
N PRO A 226 2.76 -25.84 8.98
CA PRO A 226 1.51 -26.16 8.29
C PRO A 226 0.89 -27.50 8.72
N GLU A 227 1.67 -28.39 9.34
CA GLU A 227 1.20 -29.71 9.74
C GLU A 227 0.40 -29.68 11.06
N ARG A 228 0.73 -28.75 11.96
CA ARG A 228 0.19 -28.74 13.34
C ARG A 228 -0.42 -27.40 13.72
N ALA A 229 0.30 -26.29 13.51
CA ALA A 229 -0.12 -24.98 13.97
C ALA A 229 -1.22 -24.38 13.08
N VAL A 230 -1.07 -24.44 11.75
CA VAL A 230 -2.11 -23.94 10.81
C VAL A 230 -3.46 -24.63 11.04
N PRO A 231 -3.57 -25.97 11.13
CA PRO A 231 -4.85 -26.63 11.39
C PRO A 231 -5.47 -26.29 12.74
N ALA A 232 -4.64 -26.03 13.76
CA ALA A 232 -5.10 -25.68 15.11
C ALA A 232 -5.45 -24.18 15.27
N TYR A 233 -5.04 -23.33 14.32
CA TYR A 233 -5.06 -21.87 14.48
C TYR A 233 -6.47 -21.33 14.75
N GLY A 234 -7.48 -21.79 13.99
CA GLY A 234 -8.86 -21.32 14.15
C GLY A 234 -9.44 -21.61 15.53
N ASP A 235 -9.17 -22.79 16.08
CA ASP A 235 -9.69 -23.18 17.39
C ASP A 235 -8.93 -22.51 18.53
N ASN A 236 -7.61 -22.38 18.41
CA ASN A 236 -6.82 -21.61 19.36
C ASN A 236 -7.20 -20.13 19.33
N LEU A 237 -7.49 -19.54 18.17
CA LEU A 237 -7.91 -18.14 18.08
C LEU A 237 -9.30 -17.93 18.71
N ALA A 238 -10.24 -18.86 18.50
CA ALA A 238 -11.53 -18.81 19.18
C ALA A 238 -11.38 -18.94 20.71
N ALA A 239 -10.51 -19.85 21.19
CA ALA A 239 -10.19 -19.97 22.61
C ALA A 239 -9.53 -18.70 23.16
N LEU A 240 -8.63 -18.06 22.40
CA LEU A 240 -7.98 -16.80 22.77
C LEU A 240 -9.01 -15.70 23.01
N LEU A 241 -9.96 -15.53 22.10
CA LEU A 241 -11.02 -14.53 22.23
C LEU A 241 -11.87 -14.75 23.50
N ARG A 242 -12.27 -16.00 23.78
CA ARG A 242 -13.04 -16.32 25.01
C ARG A 242 -12.23 -16.06 26.27
N ASP A 243 -10.98 -16.51 26.28
CA ASP A 243 -10.15 -16.48 27.47
C ASP A 243 -9.66 -15.07 27.80
N VAL A 244 -9.34 -14.26 26.79
CA VAL A 244 -9.02 -12.83 26.99
C VAL A 244 -10.22 -12.09 27.58
N ARG A 245 -11.43 -12.33 27.06
CA ARG A 245 -12.66 -11.74 27.59
C ARG A 245 -12.91 -12.15 29.04
N ARG A 246 -12.73 -13.42 29.37
CA ARG A 246 -12.88 -13.93 30.74
C ARG A 246 -11.81 -13.37 31.68
N ASP A 247 -10.54 -13.47 31.31
CA ASP A 247 -9.41 -13.18 32.21
C ASP A 247 -9.18 -11.68 32.42
N LEU A 248 -9.72 -10.84 31.52
CA LEU A 248 -9.78 -9.38 31.62
C LEU A 248 -11.16 -8.85 32.05
N ASP A 249 -12.10 -9.73 32.40
CA ASP A 249 -13.45 -9.38 32.88
C ASP A 249 -14.24 -8.44 31.93
N SER A 250 -14.23 -8.77 30.64
CA SER A 250 -14.87 -8.01 29.57
C SER A 250 -15.56 -8.95 28.57
N PRO A 251 -16.77 -9.46 28.88
CA PRO A 251 -17.43 -10.51 28.10
C PRO A 251 -17.80 -10.11 26.66
N GLU A 252 -18.02 -8.81 26.42
CA GLU A 252 -18.40 -8.25 25.11
C GLU A 252 -17.26 -7.45 24.46
N LEU A 253 -16.01 -7.64 24.94
CA LEU A 253 -14.86 -6.89 24.45
C LEU A 253 -14.81 -6.87 22.91
N PRO A 254 -14.81 -5.69 22.26
CA PRO A 254 -14.62 -5.58 20.83
C PRO A 254 -13.25 -6.12 20.41
N VAL A 255 -13.23 -6.99 19.40
CA VAL A 255 -12.01 -7.63 18.92
C VAL A 255 -11.82 -7.38 17.43
N VAL A 256 -10.68 -6.83 17.04
CA VAL A 256 -10.27 -6.76 15.64
C VAL A 256 -9.22 -7.82 15.35
N ILE A 257 -9.47 -8.67 14.36
CA ILE A 257 -8.54 -9.67 13.86
C ILE A 257 -7.99 -9.14 12.53
N GLY A 258 -6.73 -8.72 12.54
CA GLY A 258 -6.01 -8.31 11.34
C GLY A 258 -5.60 -9.53 10.52
N GLU A 259 -5.87 -9.49 9.22
CA GLU A 259 -5.35 -10.49 8.30
C GLU A 259 -3.82 -10.54 8.36
N LEU A 260 -3.29 -11.76 8.44
CA LEU A 260 -1.85 -11.98 8.34
C LEU A 260 -1.35 -11.53 6.97
N THR A 261 -0.46 -10.55 6.99
CA THR A 261 0.33 -10.14 5.83
C THR A 261 1.60 -11.00 5.72
N GLY A 262 2.27 -10.91 4.57
CA GLY A 262 3.50 -11.61 4.25
C GLY A 262 4.02 -11.09 2.91
N PRO A 263 5.08 -11.65 2.32
CA PRO A 263 5.64 -11.19 1.05
C PRO A 263 4.75 -11.51 -0.17
N TRP A 264 3.44 -11.67 0.04
CA TRP A 264 2.47 -12.08 -0.97
C TRP A 264 1.10 -11.44 -0.75
N ILE A 265 0.50 -11.02 -1.86
CA ILE A 265 -0.94 -10.77 -1.95
C ILE A 265 -1.65 -12.11 -2.00
N ASP A 266 -1.30 -12.94 -3.00
CA ASP A 266 -1.79 -14.30 -3.17
C ASP A 266 -0.85 -15.30 -2.48
N ALA A 267 -1.32 -15.82 -1.34
CA ALA A 267 -0.52 -16.69 -0.49
C ALA A 267 -0.49 -18.14 -1.00
N PRO A 268 0.56 -18.92 -0.68
CA PRO A 268 0.50 -20.38 -0.79
C PRO A 268 -0.66 -20.95 0.05
N GLU A 269 -1.09 -22.16 -0.29
CA GLU A 269 -2.34 -22.76 0.24
C GLU A 269 -2.42 -22.79 1.77
N GLU A 270 -1.33 -23.13 2.44
CA GLU A 270 -1.26 -23.27 3.90
C GLU A 270 -1.41 -21.91 4.59
N TRP A 271 -0.80 -20.87 4.01
CA TRP A 271 -0.92 -19.49 4.49
C TRP A 271 -2.33 -18.93 4.23
N GLU A 272 -2.94 -19.28 3.09
CA GLU A 272 -4.33 -18.91 2.81
C GLU A 272 -5.30 -19.65 3.74
N ALA A 273 -5.01 -20.88 4.15
CA ALA A 273 -5.79 -21.61 5.16
C ALA A 273 -5.74 -20.93 6.53
N LEU A 274 -4.58 -20.40 6.93
CA LEU A 274 -4.45 -19.59 8.14
C LEU A 274 -5.24 -18.27 8.04
N ARG A 275 -5.08 -17.51 6.95
CA ARG A 275 -5.85 -16.27 6.70
C ARG A 275 -7.36 -16.52 6.72
N ARG A 276 -7.80 -17.63 6.13
CA ARG A 276 -9.20 -18.06 6.15
C ARG A 276 -9.67 -18.35 7.57
N SER A 277 -8.85 -18.99 8.39
CA SER A 277 -9.17 -19.25 9.80
C SER A 277 -9.35 -17.97 10.60
N GLN A 278 -8.52 -16.94 10.37
CA GLN A 278 -8.68 -15.61 10.97
C GLN A 278 -10.05 -15.00 10.66
N ARG A 279 -10.46 -15.05 9.38
CA ARG A 279 -11.78 -14.55 8.96
C ARG A 279 -12.92 -15.36 9.57
N LEU A 280 -12.87 -16.69 9.43
CA LEU A 280 -13.95 -17.57 9.86
C LEU A 280 -14.19 -17.48 11.37
N VAL A 281 -13.16 -17.27 12.20
CA VAL A 281 -13.34 -17.06 13.64
C VAL A 281 -14.12 -15.78 13.91
N ALA A 282 -13.77 -14.65 13.27
CA ALA A 282 -14.52 -13.40 13.44
C ALA A 282 -16.00 -13.54 13.06
N GLU A 283 -16.32 -14.41 12.10
CA GLU A 283 -17.67 -14.64 11.57
C GLU A 283 -18.49 -15.68 12.37
N ARG A 284 -17.89 -16.38 13.35
CA ARG A 284 -18.63 -17.35 14.19
C ARG A 284 -19.76 -16.63 14.94
N GLY A 285 -20.89 -17.32 15.14
CA GLY A 285 -22.09 -16.75 15.77
C GLY A 285 -21.86 -16.14 17.16
N GLU A 286 -20.92 -16.69 17.94
CA GLU A 286 -20.55 -16.17 19.27
C GLU A 286 -19.66 -14.91 19.24
N PHE A 287 -19.08 -14.58 18.09
CA PHE A 287 -18.13 -13.46 17.95
C PHE A 287 -18.61 -12.37 17.00
N ARG A 288 -19.44 -12.69 16.00
CA ARG A 288 -19.82 -11.81 14.87
C ARG A 288 -20.26 -10.38 15.22
N ASP A 289 -20.86 -10.18 16.40
CA ASP A 289 -21.37 -8.86 16.81
C ASP A 289 -20.32 -8.03 17.56
N HIS A 290 -19.25 -8.67 18.07
CA HIS A 290 -18.19 -8.05 18.85
C HIS A 290 -16.79 -8.34 18.29
N ALA A 291 -16.68 -8.97 17.11
CA ALA A 291 -15.43 -9.27 16.45
C ALA A 291 -15.48 -8.90 14.97
N ARG A 292 -14.37 -8.39 14.44
CA ARG A 292 -14.26 -7.99 13.04
C ARG A 292 -12.95 -8.49 12.45
N PHE A 293 -13.04 -9.20 11.32
CA PHE A 293 -11.90 -9.45 10.47
C PHE A 293 -11.61 -8.24 9.57
N VAL A 294 -10.35 -7.85 9.47
CA VAL A 294 -9.89 -6.76 8.61
C VAL A 294 -8.91 -7.33 7.60
N GLY A 295 -9.32 -7.36 6.32
CA GLY A 295 -8.47 -7.77 5.20
C GLY A 295 -7.39 -6.73 4.91
N THR A 296 -6.15 -7.17 4.82
CA THR A 296 -4.96 -6.33 4.68
C THR A 296 -3.98 -6.84 3.62
N ARG A 297 -4.26 -8.00 2.98
CA ARG A 297 -3.34 -8.64 2.01
C ARG A 297 -2.88 -7.73 0.86
N THR A 298 -3.71 -6.78 0.42
CA THR A 298 -3.40 -5.82 -0.66
C THR A 298 -2.58 -4.61 -0.20
N PHE A 299 -2.27 -4.49 1.10
CA PHE A 299 -1.50 -3.37 1.64
C PHE A 299 0.00 -3.59 1.56
N VAL A 300 0.44 -4.84 1.44
CA VAL A 300 1.86 -5.18 1.32
C VAL A 300 2.43 -4.56 0.04
N ARG A 301 3.62 -3.97 0.16
CA ARG A 301 4.38 -3.44 -0.98
C ARG A 301 5.47 -4.38 -1.45
N ALA A 302 5.87 -4.18 -2.70
CA ALA A 302 6.88 -5.01 -3.32
C ALA A 302 8.22 -4.90 -2.57
N PRO A 303 9.01 -5.98 -2.51
CA PRO A 303 10.33 -5.97 -1.89
C PRO A 303 11.22 -4.83 -2.39
N GLU A 304 11.27 -4.61 -3.70
CA GLU A 304 12.10 -3.63 -4.40
C GLU A 304 11.75 -2.17 -4.07
N ASP A 305 10.53 -1.93 -3.60
CA ASP A 305 10.01 -0.62 -3.19
C ASP A 305 10.10 -0.39 -1.68
N SER A 306 10.73 -1.31 -0.96
CA SER A 306 10.73 -1.34 0.49
C SER A 306 12.14 -1.25 1.09
N PRO A 307 12.29 -0.77 2.33
CA PRO A 307 13.61 -0.56 2.93
C PRO A 307 14.41 -1.86 3.04
N ASN A 308 13.73 -2.97 3.35
CA ASN A 308 14.36 -4.23 3.67
C ASN A 308 13.86 -5.36 2.74
N PRO A 309 14.28 -5.43 1.45
CA PRO A 309 13.73 -6.37 0.48
C PRO A 309 13.83 -7.86 0.89
N GLY A 310 14.83 -8.22 1.70
CA GLY A 310 15.01 -9.59 2.21
C GLY A 310 14.11 -9.97 3.40
N HIS A 311 13.36 -9.03 3.98
CA HIS A 311 12.61 -9.22 5.23
C HIS A 311 11.11 -9.40 4.98
N GLY A 312 10.73 -10.34 4.10
CA GLY A 312 9.33 -10.59 3.74
C GLY A 312 8.44 -10.95 4.94
N HIS A 313 9.01 -11.55 5.97
CA HIS A 313 8.33 -11.87 7.23
C HIS A 313 7.90 -10.63 8.05
N HIS A 314 8.48 -9.46 7.75
CA HIS A 314 8.24 -8.17 8.41
C HIS A 314 7.72 -7.10 7.44
N GLU A 315 6.97 -7.51 6.40
CA GLU A 315 6.44 -6.62 5.36
C GLU A 315 7.52 -5.70 4.78
N PHE A 316 8.75 -6.22 4.69
CA PHE A 316 9.93 -5.54 4.17
C PHE A 316 10.28 -4.23 4.90
N GLY A 317 9.76 -4.01 6.12
CA GLY A 317 9.91 -2.76 6.86
C GLY A 317 9.21 -1.56 6.21
N ASN A 318 8.26 -1.80 5.30
CA ASN A 318 7.63 -0.75 4.50
C ASN A 318 6.67 0.13 5.34
N ALA A 319 6.92 1.43 5.39
CA ALA A 319 6.16 2.36 6.20
C ALA A 319 4.68 2.45 5.81
N GLU A 320 4.39 2.43 4.52
CA GLU A 320 3.03 2.56 4.05
C GLU A 320 2.20 1.31 4.36
N THR A 321 2.79 0.12 4.24
CA THR A 321 2.11 -1.13 4.62
C THR A 321 1.62 -1.05 6.07
N TYR A 322 2.49 -0.62 6.99
CA TYR A 322 2.16 -0.48 8.41
C TYR A 322 1.14 0.63 8.68
N LEU A 323 1.21 1.76 7.96
CA LEU A 323 0.20 2.82 8.06
C LEU A 323 -1.17 2.33 7.61
N LEU A 324 -1.27 1.65 6.46
CA LEU A 324 -2.53 1.12 5.94
C LEU A 324 -3.11 0.05 6.85
N VAL A 325 -2.28 -0.87 7.35
CA VAL A 325 -2.70 -1.86 8.34
C VAL A 325 -3.23 -1.17 9.59
N GLY A 326 -2.47 -0.25 10.20
CA GLY A 326 -2.91 0.46 11.40
C GLY A 326 -4.20 1.27 11.20
N GLU A 327 -4.34 1.97 10.06
CA GLU A 327 -5.57 2.69 9.72
C GLU A 327 -6.75 1.73 9.57
N ALA A 328 -6.59 0.59 8.89
CA ALA A 328 -7.64 -0.38 8.69
C ALA A 328 -8.05 -1.07 10.01
N LEU A 329 -7.09 -1.44 10.86
CA LEU A 329 -7.36 -1.99 12.19
C LEU A 329 -8.13 -0.98 13.06
N GLY A 330 -7.72 0.29 13.03
CA GLY A 330 -8.39 1.37 13.75
C GLY A 330 -9.82 1.61 13.26
N ARG A 331 -10.04 1.62 11.94
CA ARG A 331 -11.38 1.73 11.34
C ARG A 331 -12.26 0.53 11.66
N GLY A 332 -11.69 -0.68 11.66
CA GLY A 332 -12.36 -1.89 12.09
C GLY A 332 -12.83 -1.80 13.54
N MET A 333 -12.00 -1.24 14.43
CA MET A 333 -12.33 -1.03 15.83
C MET A 333 -13.42 0.03 15.99
N VAL A 334 -13.29 1.17 15.33
CA VAL A 334 -14.32 2.23 15.37
C VAL A 334 -15.66 1.72 14.87
N SER A 335 -15.69 0.89 13.81
CA SER A 335 -16.90 0.23 13.33
C SER A 335 -17.60 -0.63 14.39
N LEU A 336 -16.85 -1.39 15.18
CA LEU A 336 -17.43 -2.15 16.30
C LEU A 336 -17.97 -1.25 17.41
N LEU A 337 -17.32 -0.10 17.66
CA LEU A 337 -17.69 0.83 18.72
C LEU A 337 -18.86 1.75 18.35
N SER A 338 -19.02 2.12 17.07
CA SER A 338 -20.10 2.99 16.61
C SER A 338 -21.28 2.22 16.01
N GLY A 339 -21.06 0.99 15.56
CA GLY A 339 -22.04 0.20 14.79
C GLY A 339 -22.05 0.53 13.29
N ASP A 340 -21.25 1.48 12.83
CA ASP A 340 -21.17 1.87 11.43
C ASP A 340 -20.36 0.85 10.61
N PRO A 341 -20.58 0.75 9.27
CA PRO A 341 -19.73 -0.05 8.40
C PRO A 341 -18.26 0.40 8.43
N VAL A 342 -17.35 -0.55 8.20
CA VAL A 342 -15.91 -0.25 8.09
C VAL A 342 -15.67 0.62 6.85
N ALA A 343 -15.18 1.83 7.07
CA ALA A 343 -14.79 2.72 5.97
C ALA A 343 -13.57 2.16 5.21
N PRO A 344 -13.49 2.32 3.87
CA PRO A 344 -12.32 1.93 3.10
C PRO A 344 -11.04 2.64 3.57
N THR A 345 -9.91 1.95 3.50
CA THR A 345 -8.58 2.55 3.73
C THR A 345 -7.93 2.79 2.36
N PRO A 346 -7.92 4.02 1.83
CA PRO A 346 -7.32 4.29 0.53
C PRO A 346 -5.79 4.15 0.59
N PRO A 347 -5.14 3.57 -0.43
CA PRO A 347 -3.69 3.51 -0.51
C PRO A 347 -3.08 4.92 -0.51
N TYR A 348 -1.82 5.05 -0.13
CA TYR A 348 -1.08 6.29 -0.34
C TYR A 348 -0.61 6.36 -1.80
N ALA A 349 -0.28 7.56 -2.24
CA ALA A 349 0.29 7.76 -3.56
C ALA A 349 1.74 7.26 -3.59
N HIS A 350 2.07 6.56 -4.67
CA HIS A 350 3.40 6.02 -4.98
C HIS A 350 3.85 6.46 -6.36
N GLY A 351 5.16 6.46 -6.55
CA GLY A 351 5.85 6.98 -7.72
C GLY A 351 6.90 8.00 -7.30
N PRO A 352 7.63 8.59 -8.27
CA PRO A 352 8.58 9.65 -7.97
C PRO A 352 7.89 10.81 -7.29
N ILE A 353 8.63 11.40 -6.36
CA ILE A 353 8.31 12.68 -5.80
C ILE A 353 8.49 13.70 -6.94
N PRO A 354 7.52 14.56 -7.25
CA PRO A 354 7.62 15.55 -8.34
C PRO A 354 8.75 16.59 -8.20
N ASP A 355 9.52 16.56 -7.10
CA ASP A 355 10.78 17.30 -6.91
C ASP A 355 12.06 16.47 -7.17
N ASP A 356 11.96 15.15 -7.37
CA ASP A 356 12.95 14.41 -8.14
C ASP A 356 12.72 14.81 -9.60
N ALA A 357 13.42 15.90 -9.99
CA ALA A 357 13.22 16.68 -11.20
C ALA A 357 12.64 15.88 -12.38
N ALA A 358 11.44 16.28 -12.83
CA ALA A 358 10.94 15.87 -14.15
C ALA A 358 12.09 15.96 -15.16
N VAL A 359 12.32 14.88 -15.91
CA VAL A 359 13.46 14.81 -16.85
C VAL A 359 13.42 16.08 -17.72
N PRO A 360 14.48 16.92 -17.71
CA PRO A 360 14.47 18.18 -18.44
C PRO A 360 14.10 17.98 -19.91
N GLY A 361 13.29 18.89 -20.47
CA GLY A 361 12.90 18.84 -21.88
C GLY A 361 11.61 18.09 -22.18
N GLN A 362 10.79 17.75 -21.18
CA GLN A 362 9.41 17.31 -21.37
C GLN A 362 8.47 18.46 -21.81
N PRO A 363 7.38 18.18 -22.53
CA PRO A 363 6.42 19.20 -22.96
C PRO A 363 5.61 19.74 -21.78
N ALA A 364 5.37 21.05 -21.78
CA ALA A 364 4.53 21.72 -20.78
C ALA A 364 3.02 21.49 -21.01
N GLY A 365 2.63 21.14 -22.24
CA GLY A 365 1.26 20.93 -22.65
C GLY A 365 1.19 20.13 -23.96
N ARG A 366 0.08 19.41 -24.14
CA ARG A 366 -0.26 18.72 -25.39
C ARG A 366 -1.71 19.00 -25.74
N SER A 367 -1.96 19.41 -26.97
CA SER A 367 -3.30 19.58 -27.50
C SER A 367 -3.71 18.37 -28.33
N GLU A 368 -5.00 18.07 -28.30
CA GLU A 368 -5.56 16.95 -29.03
C GLU A 368 -5.97 17.36 -30.45
N ILE A 369 -5.56 16.58 -31.43
CA ILE A 369 -6.04 16.63 -32.81
C ILE A 369 -6.51 15.23 -33.24
N GLY A 370 -7.23 15.16 -34.36
CA GLY A 370 -7.68 13.89 -34.91
C GLY A 370 -7.57 13.82 -36.43
N PHE A 371 -7.08 12.68 -36.93
CA PHE A 371 -7.21 12.29 -38.33
C PHE A 371 -7.24 10.78 -38.46
N GLU A 372 -7.85 10.29 -39.55
CA GLU A 372 -8.07 8.86 -39.80
C GLU A 372 -8.80 8.10 -38.67
N GLY A 373 -9.53 8.81 -37.82
CA GLY A 373 -10.24 8.26 -36.65
C GLY A 373 -9.34 7.96 -35.44
N PHE A 374 -8.06 8.36 -35.47
CA PHE A 374 -7.14 8.25 -34.34
C PHE A 374 -7.13 9.53 -33.51
N ARG A 375 -6.95 9.36 -32.20
CA ARG A 375 -6.71 10.43 -31.23
C ARG A 375 -5.22 10.71 -31.13
N ILE A 376 -4.80 11.91 -31.52
CA ILE A 376 -3.39 12.32 -31.52
C ILE A 376 -3.19 13.44 -30.50
N LEU A 377 -2.31 13.26 -29.52
CA LEU A 377 -1.90 14.29 -28.58
C LEU A 377 -0.57 14.87 -29.06
N VAL A 378 -0.54 16.16 -29.35
CA VAL A 378 0.62 16.83 -29.94
C VAL A 378 1.13 17.88 -28.97
N ASP A 379 2.43 17.84 -28.67
CA ASP A 379 3.13 18.91 -27.96
C ASP A 379 2.81 20.27 -28.58
N ASP A 380 2.36 21.20 -27.76
CA ASP A 380 1.90 22.53 -28.20
C ASP A 380 2.98 23.30 -28.97
N ARG A 381 4.26 22.96 -28.76
CA ARG A 381 5.40 23.55 -29.48
C ARG A 381 5.42 23.23 -30.98
N LEU A 382 4.80 22.12 -31.38
CA LEU A 382 4.75 21.61 -32.76
C LEU A 382 3.51 22.08 -33.53
N LEU A 383 2.54 22.70 -32.85
CA LEU A 383 1.27 23.13 -33.45
C LEU A 383 1.38 24.51 -34.10
N PRO A 384 0.39 24.92 -34.93
CA PRO A 384 0.38 26.25 -35.55
C PRO A 384 0.55 27.39 -34.55
N GLY A 385 1.52 28.27 -34.81
CA GLY A 385 1.93 29.34 -33.89
C GLY A 385 2.94 28.93 -32.81
N GLY A 386 3.31 27.66 -32.73
CA GLY A 386 4.38 27.15 -31.89
C GLY A 386 5.78 27.37 -32.49
N PRO A 387 6.84 27.34 -31.66
CA PRO A 387 8.22 27.58 -32.12
C PRO A 387 8.73 26.57 -33.16
N GLU A 388 8.18 25.35 -33.20
CA GLU A 388 8.63 24.25 -34.08
C GLU A 388 7.51 23.79 -35.04
N GLU A 389 6.62 24.70 -35.43
CA GLU A 389 5.46 24.41 -36.30
C GLU A 389 5.85 23.70 -37.61
N THR A 390 6.98 24.07 -38.24
CA THR A 390 7.39 23.47 -39.52
C THR A 390 7.72 21.99 -39.34
N LEU A 391 8.46 21.64 -38.29
CA LEU A 391 8.78 20.26 -37.94
C LEU A 391 7.51 19.49 -37.55
N GLY A 392 6.64 20.10 -36.75
CA GLY A 392 5.36 19.52 -36.36
C GLY A 392 4.48 19.18 -37.56
N ARG A 393 4.36 20.11 -38.52
CA ARG A 393 3.60 19.88 -39.76
C ARG A 393 4.16 18.69 -40.53
N GLU A 394 5.47 18.61 -40.72
CA GLU A 394 6.12 17.51 -41.46
C GLU A 394 5.92 16.15 -40.76
N ALA A 395 6.12 16.09 -39.45
CA ALA A 395 5.89 14.88 -38.65
C ALA A 395 4.43 14.41 -38.70
N LEU A 396 3.47 15.34 -38.61
CA LEU A 396 2.04 15.03 -38.65
C LEU A 396 1.54 14.64 -40.05
N GLU A 397 2.09 15.23 -41.12
CA GLU A 397 1.81 14.83 -42.50
C GLU A 397 2.31 13.40 -42.77
N PHE A 398 3.54 13.08 -42.32
CA PHE A 398 4.08 11.74 -42.39
C PHE A 398 3.22 10.74 -41.60
N LEU A 399 2.90 11.05 -40.34
CA LEU A 399 2.07 10.20 -39.50
C LEU A 399 0.70 9.95 -40.15
N ARG A 400 0.08 11.00 -40.73
CA ARG A 400 -1.18 10.86 -41.48
C ARG A 400 -1.04 9.90 -42.64
N ALA A 401 0.03 9.98 -43.43
CA ALA A 401 0.26 9.06 -44.54
C ALA A 401 0.35 7.59 -44.04
N LYS A 402 1.08 7.33 -42.95
CA LYS A 402 1.18 5.99 -42.36
C LYS A 402 -0.15 5.46 -41.80
N LEU A 403 -0.94 6.32 -41.16
CA LEU A 403 -2.28 5.92 -40.68
C LEU A 403 -3.26 5.67 -41.83
N VAL A 404 -3.11 6.36 -42.97
CA VAL A 404 -3.86 6.06 -44.20
C VAL A 404 -3.51 4.66 -44.72
N ASP A 405 -2.23 4.30 -44.77
CA ASP A 405 -1.78 2.97 -45.18
C ASP A 405 -2.38 1.88 -44.28
N ILE A 406 -2.29 2.06 -42.96
CA ILE A 406 -2.86 1.14 -41.97
C ILE A 406 -4.38 1.00 -42.14
N ARG A 407 -5.10 2.11 -42.29
CA ARG A 407 -6.56 2.09 -42.52
C ARG A 407 -6.94 1.28 -43.76
N ILE A 408 -6.14 1.36 -44.82
CA ILE A 408 -6.43 0.67 -46.09
C ILE A 408 -6.27 -0.85 -45.94
N VAL A 409 -5.25 -1.31 -45.20
CA VAL A 409 -4.92 -2.74 -45.12
C VAL A 409 -5.60 -3.45 -43.94
N MET A 410 -6.07 -2.73 -42.93
CA MET A 410 -6.58 -3.30 -41.68
C MET A 410 -8.08 -3.60 -41.74
N LEU A 411 -8.51 -4.75 -41.19
CA LEU A 411 -9.93 -5.06 -41.06
C LEU A 411 -10.67 -4.04 -40.16
N PRO A 412 -11.96 -3.74 -40.44
CA PRO A 412 -12.68 -2.69 -39.71
C PRO A 412 -12.72 -2.87 -38.19
N ASP A 413 -12.88 -4.09 -37.70
CA ASP A 413 -12.93 -4.41 -36.28
C ASP A 413 -11.57 -4.32 -35.60
N ARG A 414 -10.49 -4.73 -36.27
CA ARG A 414 -9.10 -4.55 -35.82
C ARG A 414 -8.71 -3.08 -35.81
N LEU A 415 -9.05 -2.35 -36.88
CA LEU A 415 -8.82 -0.91 -37.00
C LEU A 415 -9.57 -0.13 -35.91
N ALA A 416 -10.78 -0.54 -35.56
CA ALA A 416 -11.51 0.05 -34.43
C ALA A 416 -10.72 -0.08 -33.12
N ARG A 417 -10.10 -1.24 -32.85
CA ARG A 417 -9.23 -1.42 -31.68
C ARG A 417 -7.98 -0.56 -31.71
N LEU A 418 -7.32 -0.45 -32.86
CA LEU A 418 -6.13 0.40 -33.00
C LEU A 418 -6.45 1.88 -32.77
N ARG A 419 -7.64 2.35 -33.19
CA ARG A 419 -8.09 3.73 -32.96
C ARG A 419 -8.36 4.08 -31.49
N GLU A 420 -8.54 3.07 -30.63
CA GLU A 420 -8.65 3.29 -29.17
C GLU A 420 -7.30 3.65 -28.53
N VAL A 421 -6.18 3.47 -29.25
CA VAL A 421 -4.82 3.75 -28.76
C VAL A 421 -4.48 5.21 -29.06
N PRO A 422 -4.23 6.05 -28.03
CA PRO A 422 -3.73 7.39 -28.25
C PRO A 422 -2.33 7.34 -28.88
N ILE A 423 -2.07 8.24 -29.83
CA ILE A 423 -0.72 8.48 -30.35
C ILE A 423 -0.24 9.83 -29.83
N VAL A 424 0.95 9.87 -29.23
CA VAL A 424 1.55 11.08 -28.67
C VAL A 424 2.74 11.51 -29.53
N VAL A 425 2.80 12.78 -29.90
CA VAL A 425 3.89 13.36 -30.70
C VAL A 425 4.50 14.53 -29.94
N ASP A 426 5.75 14.36 -29.51
CA ASP A 426 6.48 15.36 -28.74
C ASP A 426 7.63 15.96 -29.54
N LEU A 427 7.94 17.24 -29.29
CA LEU A 427 9.19 17.81 -29.79
C LEU A 427 10.38 17.10 -29.12
N SER A 428 10.26 16.90 -27.82
CA SER A 428 11.20 16.17 -26.96
C SER A 428 10.46 15.70 -25.70
N CYS A 429 10.84 14.56 -25.13
CA CYS A 429 10.32 14.06 -23.86
C CYS A 429 11.46 13.49 -22.99
N GLY A 430 12.22 14.39 -22.36
CA GLY A 430 13.42 13.99 -21.62
C GLY A 430 14.48 13.39 -22.54
N ASP A 431 15.07 12.27 -22.12
CA ASP A 431 16.04 11.48 -22.87
C ASP A 431 15.42 10.37 -23.73
N LEU A 432 14.09 10.20 -23.73
CA LEU A 432 13.40 9.26 -24.64
C LEU A 432 13.75 9.55 -26.10
N GLY A 433 14.04 8.50 -26.86
CA GLY A 433 14.45 8.59 -28.25
C GLY A 433 13.60 7.73 -29.18
N PRO A 434 13.68 6.39 -29.08
CA PRO A 434 12.91 5.50 -29.94
C PRO A 434 11.39 5.74 -29.84
N MET A 435 10.70 5.57 -30.97
CA MET A 435 9.25 5.37 -30.95
C MET A 435 8.95 4.12 -30.11
N GLN A 436 7.89 4.18 -29.30
CA GLN A 436 7.58 3.08 -28.39
C GLN A 436 6.14 3.12 -27.88
N TYR A 437 5.57 1.95 -27.64
CA TYR A 437 4.38 1.77 -26.82
C TYR A 437 4.73 1.70 -25.31
N HIS A 438 4.00 2.43 -24.46
CA HIS A 438 4.25 2.44 -23.00
C HIS A 438 3.25 1.55 -22.23
N PRO A 439 3.57 0.28 -21.89
CA PRO A 439 2.62 -0.59 -21.21
C PRO A 439 2.45 -0.30 -19.71
N SER A 440 3.43 0.36 -19.06
CA SER A 440 3.48 0.50 -17.60
C SER A 440 3.54 1.96 -17.16
N ALA A 441 2.52 2.37 -16.38
CA ALA A 441 2.51 3.68 -15.74
C ALA A 441 3.57 3.78 -14.64
N ASP A 442 3.93 2.65 -14.03
CA ASP A 442 4.92 2.60 -12.97
C ASP A 442 6.33 2.75 -13.52
N TRP A 443 6.64 2.10 -14.64
CA TRP A 443 7.92 2.33 -15.35
C TRP A 443 8.09 3.79 -15.77
N LEU A 444 7.03 4.38 -16.34
CA LEU A 444 7.02 5.80 -16.71
C LEU A 444 7.30 6.69 -15.50
N ALA A 445 6.62 6.40 -14.38
CA ALA A 445 6.83 7.11 -13.15
C ALA A 445 8.29 6.92 -12.69
N GLU A 446 8.76 5.70 -12.43
CA GLU A 446 10.12 5.36 -11.97
C GLU A 446 11.25 6.05 -12.75
N HIS A 447 11.05 6.33 -14.04
CA HIS A 447 12.04 6.98 -14.91
C HIS A 447 11.80 8.49 -15.11
N GLY A 448 10.90 9.08 -14.33
CA GLY A 448 10.66 10.53 -14.29
C GLY A 448 9.75 11.06 -15.41
N TYR A 449 8.98 10.21 -16.08
CA TYR A 449 8.06 10.58 -17.17
C TYR A 449 6.59 10.65 -16.72
N PRO A 450 5.73 11.35 -17.46
CA PRO A 450 4.32 11.50 -17.09
C PRO A 450 3.57 10.18 -17.23
N ARG A 451 2.87 9.77 -16.17
CA ARG A 451 1.94 8.62 -16.18
C ARG A 451 0.85 8.72 -17.26
N SER A 452 0.55 9.92 -17.74
CA SER A 452 -0.39 10.16 -18.84
C SER A 452 0.05 9.55 -20.17
N LEU A 453 1.31 9.13 -20.31
CA LEU A 453 1.82 8.41 -21.48
C LEU A 453 1.48 6.91 -21.45
N VAL A 454 0.91 6.37 -20.36
CA VAL A 454 0.62 4.94 -20.29
C VAL A 454 -0.41 4.53 -21.35
N ARG A 455 -0.17 3.37 -21.97
CA ARG A 455 -0.95 2.75 -23.04
C ARG A 455 -1.16 3.64 -24.27
N CYS A 456 -0.19 4.51 -24.58
CA CYS A 456 -0.12 5.22 -25.84
C CYS A 456 1.03 4.71 -26.71
N VAL A 457 0.94 4.96 -28.01
CA VAL A 457 2.10 4.96 -28.90
C VAL A 457 2.75 6.33 -28.81
N HIS A 458 4.00 6.41 -28.38
CA HIS A 458 4.71 7.65 -28.18
C HIS A 458 5.79 7.83 -29.24
N LEU A 459 5.77 8.97 -29.93
CA LEU A 459 6.80 9.50 -30.81
C LEU A 459 7.53 10.60 -30.02
N PRO A 460 8.58 10.28 -29.24
CA PRO A 460 9.11 11.20 -28.23
C PRO A 460 9.94 12.35 -28.81
N ARG A 461 10.30 12.24 -30.10
CA ARG A 461 11.08 13.21 -30.87
C ARG A 461 10.50 13.35 -32.27
N ALA A 462 9.82 14.47 -32.53
CA ALA A 462 9.22 14.74 -33.85
C ALA A 462 10.24 14.71 -34.99
N ALA A 463 11.50 15.10 -34.72
CA ALA A 463 12.61 15.06 -35.68
C ALA A 463 12.91 13.65 -36.21
N ASP A 464 12.57 12.61 -35.45
CA ASP A 464 12.83 11.22 -35.81
C ASP A 464 11.64 10.57 -36.53
N VAL A 465 10.55 11.31 -36.77
CA VAL A 465 9.31 10.79 -37.38
C VAL A 465 9.41 10.74 -38.91
N ALA A 466 9.59 11.89 -39.55
CA ALA A 466 9.59 12.02 -41.01
C ALA A 466 10.99 11.84 -41.59
N THR A 467 11.57 10.64 -41.49
CA THR A 467 12.95 10.37 -41.89
C THR A 467 13.05 9.41 -43.08
N LYS A 468 14.19 9.42 -43.78
CA LYS A 468 14.48 8.43 -44.84
C LYS A 468 14.43 6.99 -44.31
N ARG A 469 14.88 6.78 -43.08
CA ARG A 469 14.83 5.48 -42.39
C ARG A 469 13.39 4.96 -42.32
N ASN A 470 12.44 5.78 -41.87
CA ASN A 470 11.03 5.36 -41.72
C ASN A 470 10.26 5.29 -43.05
N VAL A 471 10.93 5.55 -44.18
CA VAL A 471 10.41 5.34 -45.53
C VAL A 471 11.04 4.12 -46.19
N ALA A 472 12.35 3.98 -46.10
CA ALA A 472 13.11 2.99 -46.87
C ALA A 472 13.50 1.74 -46.07
N GLU A 473 13.68 1.88 -44.75
CA GLU A 473 14.18 0.81 -43.88
C GLU A 473 13.04 0.26 -43.02
N GLN A 474 12.34 1.13 -42.29
CA GLN A 474 11.25 0.76 -41.37
C GLN A 474 9.92 1.43 -41.78
N PRO A 475 9.36 1.09 -42.96
CA PRO A 475 8.18 1.76 -43.49
C PRO A 475 6.91 1.54 -42.64
N TRP A 476 6.87 0.51 -41.79
CA TRP A 476 5.73 0.15 -40.95
C TRP A 476 5.97 0.37 -39.46
N VAL A 477 6.95 1.19 -39.07
CA VAL A 477 7.26 1.49 -37.65
C VAL A 477 6.06 2.00 -36.83
N ILE A 478 5.13 2.75 -37.44
CA ILE A 478 3.89 3.16 -36.72
C ILE A 478 2.97 1.96 -36.47
N LEU A 479 2.91 1.00 -37.40
CA LEU A 479 2.16 -0.23 -37.22
C LEU A 479 2.86 -1.17 -36.22
N HIS A 480 4.19 -1.17 -36.14
CA HIS A 480 4.96 -1.89 -35.11
C HIS A 480 4.51 -1.49 -33.71
N GLU A 481 4.50 -0.19 -33.43
CA GLU A 481 4.08 0.31 -32.12
C GLU A 481 2.60 0.04 -31.84
N LEU A 482 1.75 0.14 -32.86
CA LEU A 482 0.34 -0.22 -32.74
C LEU A 482 0.14 -1.74 -32.56
N ALA A 483 1.05 -2.57 -33.06
CA ALA A 483 1.04 -4.02 -32.84
C ALA A 483 1.39 -4.35 -31.39
N HIS A 484 2.34 -3.66 -30.77
CA HIS A 484 2.56 -3.75 -29.31
C HIS A 484 1.29 -3.38 -28.53
N ALA A 485 0.62 -2.29 -28.91
CA ALA A 485 -0.62 -1.88 -28.27
C ALA A 485 -1.75 -2.91 -28.44
N TYR A 486 -1.89 -3.52 -29.63
CA TYR A 486 -2.86 -4.58 -29.88
C TYR A 486 -2.55 -5.84 -29.07
N HIS A 487 -1.27 -6.22 -29.01
CA HIS A 487 -0.80 -7.35 -28.22
C HIS A 487 -1.11 -7.16 -26.73
N ASP A 488 -0.84 -5.97 -26.16
CA ASP A 488 -1.18 -5.66 -24.76
C ASP A 488 -2.69 -5.67 -24.51
N ARG A 489 -3.45 -4.94 -25.34
CA ARG A 489 -4.84 -4.58 -25.02
C ARG A 489 -5.88 -5.60 -25.48
N VAL A 490 -5.57 -6.39 -26.50
CA VAL A 490 -6.54 -7.30 -27.13
C VAL A 490 -6.16 -8.77 -26.90
N LEU A 491 -4.89 -9.11 -27.05
CA LEU A 491 -4.42 -10.50 -26.88
C LEU A 491 -3.94 -10.78 -25.45
N GLY A 492 -3.31 -9.79 -24.82
CA GLY A 492 -2.45 -9.95 -23.65
C GLY A 492 -1.03 -10.38 -24.04
N PHE A 493 0.01 -9.80 -23.42
CA PHE A 493 1.42 -10.15 -23.71
C PHE A 493 1.79 -11.61 -23.42
N ASP A 494 0.92 -12.32 -22.70
CA ASP A 494 1.04 -13.74 -22.38
C ASP A 494 0.16 -14.63 -23.27
N ASP A 495 -0.31 -14.14 -24.43
CA ASP A 495 -1.09 -14.95 -25.38
C ASP A 495 -0.33 -16.25 -25.71
N PRO A 496 -0.91 -17.42 -25.40
CA PRO A 496 -0.18 -18.69 -25.50
C PRO A 496 0.17 -19.05 -26.95
N ARG A 497 -0.58 -18.55 -27.94
CA ARG A 497 -0.32 -18.80 -29.36
C ARG A 497 0.89 -18.01 -29.83
N VAL A 498 0.99 -16.73 -29.43
CA VAL A 498 2.14 -15.87 -29.73
C VAL A 498 3.40 -16.38 -29.03
N LEU A 499 3.30 -16.75 -27.75
CA LEU A 499 4.41 -17.35 -26.99
C LEU A 499 4.91 -18.66 -27.63
N ALA A 500 4.00 -19.52 -28.08
CA ALA A 500 4.36 -20.76 -28.75
C ALA A 500 5.08 -20.50 -30.09
N ALA A 501 4.56 -19.57 -30.90
CA ALA A 501 5.17 -19.19 -32.16
C ALA A 501 6.57 -18.56 -31.97
N TRP A 502 6.73 -17.69 -30.97
CA TRP A 502 8.03 -17.10 -30.63
C TRP A 502 9.04 -18.16 -30.18
N LYS A 503 8.64 -19.08 -29.30
CA LYS A 503 9.49 -20.20 -28.87
C LYS A 503 9.91 -21.08 -30.04
N ALA A 504 9.01 -21.36 -30.97
CA ALA A 504 9.31 -22.12 -32.19
C ALA A 504 10.28 -21.36 -33.10
N PHE A 505 10.08 -20.05 -33.30
CA PHE A 505 11.00 -19.20 -34.06
C PHE A 505 12.41 -19.21 -33.48
N LYS A 506 12.53 -19.06 -32.16
CA LYS A 506 13.80 -19.13 -31.43
C LYS A 506 14.47 -20.50 -31.53
N ALA A 507 13.71 -21.57 -31.33
CA ALA A 507 14.23 -22.95 -31.43
C ALA A 507 14.65 -23.30 -32.87
N GLY A 508 14.02 -22.69 -33.88
CA GLY A 508 14.34 -22.92 -35.28
C GLY A 508 15.65 -22.30 -35.76
N GLY A 509 16.30 -21.43 -34.96
CA GLY A 509 17.59 -20.78 -35.28
C GLY A 509 17.58 -19.83 -36.48
N LYS A 510 16.43 -19.69 -37.17
CA LYS A 510 16.29 -18.84 -38.37
C LYS A 510 16.50 -17.35 -38.07
N GLY A 511 16.26 -16.92 -36.83
CA GLY A 511 16.52 -15.56 -36.36
C GLY A 511 17.98 -15.27 -35.98
N ASP A 512 18.84 -16.27 -35.79
CA ASP A 512 20.20 -16.05 -35.23
C ASP A 512 21.11 -15.29 -36.20
N LYS A 513 20.87 -15.45 -37.51
CA LYS A 513 21.59 -14.78 -38.61
C LYS A 513 20.62 -14.40 -39.73
N ALA A 514 19.57 -13.67 -39.38
CA ALA A 514 18.58 -13.14 -40.31
C ALA A 514 19.21 -12.09 -41.24
N LEU A 515 18.68 -11.97 -42.46
CA LEU A 515 19.09 -10.92 -43.38
C LEU A 515 18.47 -9.59 -42.91
N LEU A 516 19.28 -8.53 -42.86
CA LEU A 516 18.83 -7.16 -42.62
C LEU A 516 18.54 -6.48 -43.98
N TYR A 517 17.79 -5.38 -43.97
CA TYR A 517 17.41 -4.60 -45.17
C TYR A 517 18.61 -4.18 -46.05
N ASP A 518 19.80 -4.07 -45.46
CA ASP A 518 21.06 -3.71 -46.15
C ASP A 518 21.81 -4.93 -46.73
N GLY A 519 21.27 -6.14 -46.56
CA GLY A 519 21.85 -7.40 -47.01
C GLY A 519 22.84 -8.03 -46.03
N SER A 520 23.14 -7.38 -44.90
CA SER A 520 23.97 -7.96 -43.84
C SER A 520 23.23 -9.08 -43.09
N ARG A 521 23.97 -9.89 -42.32
CA ARG A 521 23.39 -10.94 -41.47
C ARG A 521 23.60 -10.62 -40.01
N VAL A 522 22.49 -10.45 -39.30
CA VAL A 522 22.45 -10.03 -37.90
C VAL A 522 21.48 -10.90 -37.11
N ARG A 523 21.50 -10.78 -35.79
CA ARG A 523 20.48 -11.40 -34.93
C ARG A 523 19.17 -10.63 -35.12
N HIS A 524 18.09 -11.33 -35.44
CA HIS A 524 16.78 -10.75 -35.66
C HIS A 524 16.24 -10.11 -34.37
N TYR A 525 15.66 -8.91 -34.49
CA TYR A 525 15.16 -8.16 -33.33
C TYR A 525 14.06 -8.88 -32.55
N GLY A 526 13.13 -9.57 -33.23
CA GLY A 526 12.14 -10.46 -32.61
C GLY A 526 12.69 -11.62 -31.76
N LEU A 527 14.01 -11.83 -31.65
CA LEU A 527 14.59 -12.74 -30.65
C LEU A 527 14.73 -12.12 -29.25
N THR A 528 14.44 -10.83 -29.08
CA THR A 528 14.48 -10.12 -27.80
C THR A 528 13.43 -10.67 -26.85
N ASP A 529 12.16 -10.56 -27.22
CA ASP A 529 11.03 -11.15 -26.50
C ASP A 529 9.85 -11.43 -27.47
N GLN A 530 8.77 -12.00 -26.94
CA GLN A 530 7.57 -12.32 -27.72
C GLN A 530 6.81 -11.07 -28.23
N LYS A 531 7.04 -9.90 -27.62
CA LYS A 531 6.37 -8.66 -27.98
C LYS A 531 7.00 -8.09 -29.24
N GLU A 532 8.32 -7.99 -29.27
CA GLU A 532 9.08 -7.61 -30.46
C GLU A 532 8.85 -8.60 -31.59
N PHE A 533 8.86 -9.89 -31.28
CA PHE A 533 8.52 -10.91 -32.26
C PHE A 533 7.16 -10.67 -32.92
N PHE A 534 6.13 -10.39 -32.14
CA PHE A 534 4.80 -10.17 -32.69
C PHE A 534 4.72 -8.91 -33.57
N ALA A 535 5.37 -7.82 -33.14
CA ALA A 535 5.37 -6.56 -33.87
C ALA A 535 6.14 -6.66 -35.21
N GLU A 536 7.35 -7.21 -35.19
CA GLU A 536 8.18 -7.48 -36.37
C GLU A 536 7.45 -8.35 -37.41
N MET A 537 6.82 -9.45 -36.95
CA MET A 537 6.12 -10.35 -37.85
C MET A 537 4.83 -9.73 -38.40
N THR A 538 4.24 -8.78 -37.67
CA THR A 538 3.10 -7.98 -38.13
C THR A 538 3.52 -7.02 -39.25
N GLU A 539 4.70 -6.39 -39.18
CA GLU A 539 5.26 -5.61 -40.29
C GLU A 539 5.42 -6.46 -41.55
N ALA A 540 6.04 -7.63 -41.43
CA ALA A 540 6.21 -8.57 -42.54
C ALA A 540 4.86 -9.03 -43.11
N PHE A 541 3.83 -9.20 -42.28
CA PHE A 541 2.50 -9.65 -42.73
C PHE A 541 1.78 -8.61 -43.58
N PHE A 542 1.83 -7.33 -43.22
CA PHE A 542 1.11 -6.27 -43.92
C PHE A 542 1.92 -5.58 -45.01
N GLY A 543 3.25 -5.54 -44.88
CA GLY A 543 4.10 -4.88 -45.85
C GLY A 543 5.56 -5.31 -45.77
N ALA A 544 6.45 -4.38 -45.45
CA ALA A 544 7.89 -4.57 -45.51
C ALA A 544 8.53 -4.41 -44.12
N ASN A 545 9.18 -5.47 -43.64
CA ASN A 545 10.00 -5.47 -42.43
C ASN A 545 11.47 -5.14 -42.76
N ASP A 546 12.26 -4.71 -41.77
CA ASP A 546 13.70 -4.48 -41.93
C ASP A 546 14.53 -5.77 -41.72
N PHE A 547 13.96 -6.83 -41.15
CA PHE A 547 14.55 -8.18 -41.08
C PHE A 547 13.77 -9.21 -41.91
N ALA A 548 14.49 -10.20 -42.45
CA ALA A 548 13.87 -11.37 -43.06
C ALA A 548 13.08 -12.22 -42.03
N PRO A 549 11.82 -12.60 -42.30
CA PRO A 549 11.12 -12.46 -43.58
C PRO A 549 10.67 -11.02 -43.84
N PHE A 550 11.04 -10.46 -45.00
CA PHE A 550 10.82 -9.05 -45.29
C PHE A 550 9.37 -8.74 -45.62
N ASN A 551 8.60 -9.72 -46.08
CA ASN A 551 7.25 -9.52 -46.57
C ASN A 551 6.40 -10.77 -46.41
N ARG A 552 5.09 -10.63 -46.70
CA ARG A 552 4.10 -11.68 -46.48
C ARG A 552 4.39 -12.96 -47.27
N ALA A 553 4.98 -12.84 -48.46
CA ALA A 553 5.29 -14.00 -49.29
C ALA A 553 6.43 -14.83 -48.67
N GLU A 554 7.48 -14.15 -48.21
CA GLU A 554 8.59 -14.80 -47.49
C GLU A 554 8.13 -15.37 -46.15
N LEU A 555 7.30 -14.64 -45.40
CA LEU A 555 6.71 -15.11 -44.16
C LEU A 555 5.91 -16.41 -44.39
N LYS A 556 5.05 -16.42 -45.41
CA LYS A 556 4.25 -17.60 -45.77
C LYS A 556 5.09 -18.79 -46.23
N ALA A 557 6.14 -18.55 -47.01
CA ALA A 557 7.00 -19.62 -47.52
C ALA A 557 7.93 -20.18 -46.43
N GLY A 558 8.49 -19.31 -45.59
CA GLY A 558 9.48 -19.68 -44.57
C GLY A 558 8.89 -20.10 -43.23
N PHE A 559 7.69 -19.64 -42.90
CA PHE A 559 7.03 -19.80 -41.60
C PHE A 559 5.49 -19.94 -41.77
N PRO A 560 5.02 -21.01 -42.44
CA PRO A 560 3.60 -21.15 -42.79
C PRO A 560 2.66 -21.20 -41.58
N GLU A 561 3.08 -21.78 -40.45
CA GLU A 561 2.27 -21.82 -39.22
C GLU A 561 2.14 -20.43 -38.57
N LEU A 562 3.22 -19.65 -38.59
CA LEU A 562 3.22 -18.27 -38.11
C LEU A 562 2.38 -17.38 -39.03
N HIS A 563 2.48 -17.56 -40.35
CA HIS A 563 1.62 -16.87 -41.32
C HIS A 563 0.15 -17.17 -41.05
N ALA A 564 -0.22 -18.42 -40.80
CA ALA A 564 -1.59 -18.81 -40.46
C ALA A 564 -2.08 -18.17 -39.16
N LEU A 565 -1.23 -18.10 -38.13
CA LEU A 565 -1.56 -17.41 -36.87
C LEU A 565 -1.81 -15.91 -37.10
N LEU A 566 -0.95 -15.25 -37.87
CA LEU A 566 -1.15 -13.83 -38.21
C LEU A 566 -2.38 -13.62 -39.10
N GLU A 567 -2.73 -14.57 -39.96
CA GLU A 567 -4.00 -14.52 -40.71
C GLU A 567 -5.22 -14.59 -39.77
N GLU A 568 -5.18 -15.45 -38.76
CA GLU A 568 -6.24 -15.55 -37.75
C GLU A 568 -6.39 -14.26 -36.94
N ILE A 569 -5.27 -13.67 -36.53
CA ILE A 569 -5.24 -12.44 -35.75
C ILE A 569 -5.66 -11.23 -36.61
N TRP A 570 -5.08 -11.09 -37.81
CA TRP A 570 -5.17 -9.88 -38.62
C TRP A 570 -6.04 -9.98 -39.88
N GLY A 571 -6.02 -11.12 -40.56
CA GLY A 571 -6.64 -11.32 -41.89
C GLY A 571 -8.14 -11.64 -41.86
N GLY A 572 -8.67 -11.99 -40.67
CA GLY A 572 -10.04 -12.47 -40.50
C GLY A 572 -10.15 -13.92 -40.92
N GLY A 573 -10.56 -14.79 -40.00
CA GLY A 573 -10.74 -16.22 -40.29
C GLY A 573 -11.58 -16.40 -41.54
N ARG A 574 -11.07 -17.18 -42.50
CA ARG A 574 -11.83 -17.55 -43.70
C ARG A 574 -13.02 -18.43 -43.37
#